data_AF-A0A1F9LSV9-F1
#
_entry.id   AF-A0A1F9LSV9-F1
#
_cell.length_a   1.000
_cell.length_b   1.000
_cell.length_c   1.000
_cell.angle_alpha   90.00
_cell.angle_beta   90.00
_cell.angle_gamma   90.00
#
_symmetry.space_group_name_H-M   'P 1'
#
loop_
_entity.id
_entity.type
_entity.pdbx_description
1 polymer ?
#
loop_
_entity_poly.entity_id
_entity_poly.type
_entity_poly.pdbx_seq_one_letter_code
_entity_poly.pdbx_strand_id
1 'polypeptide(L)'
;MSRKMKTADMKYEDDILSSYESGEWESVADLDDEIARYAASAAATLTKDKRINIRLSSRDLEDIQMKAAEEGMPYQTLIASIVHKYASGRLVETAARPARRPTGRAKKLRAG
;
A
#
# COMPACT_ATOMS: atom_id res chain seq x y z
N MET A 1 11.87 -9.25 8.64
CA MET A 1 11.80 -8.37 9.82
C MET A 1 10.36 -7.92 9.98
N SER A 2 9.73 -8.31 11.09
CA SER A 2 8.30 -8.15 11.36
C SER A 2 7.91 -6.67 11.42
N ARG A 3 6.99 -6.24 10.56
CA ARG A 3 6.44 -4.89 10.53
C ARG A 3 5.51 -4.77 11.73
N LYS A 4 5.90 -4.00 12.75
CA LYS A 4 5.04 -3.71 13.91
C LYS A 4 3.71 -3.11 13.41
N MET A 5 2.60 -3.81 13.62
CA MET A 5 1.25 -3.29 13.40
C MET A 5 1.00 -2.13 14.37
N LYS A 6 0.30 -1.09 13.92
CA LYS A 6 -0.04 0.05 14.76
C LYS A 6 -1.02 -0.42 15.84
N THR A 7 -0.83 -0.02 17.08
CA THR A 7 -1.61 -0.48 18.24
C THR A 7 -3.12 -0.23 18.11
N ALA A 8 -3.51 0.78 17.32
CA ALA A 8 -4.91 1.03 16.98
C ALA A 8 -5.49 -0.05 16.05
N ASP A 9 -4.75 -0.47 15.02
CA ASP A 9 -5.18 -1.51 14.07
C ASP A 9 -5.36 -2.85 14.79
N MET A 10 -4.45 -3.20 15.72
CA MET A 10 -4.58 -4.41 16.54
C MET A 10 -5.85 -4.40 17.40
N LYS A 11 -6.21 -3.24 17.98
CA LYS A 11 -7.42 -3.13 18.80
C LYS A 11 -8.69 -3.30 17.97
N TYR A 12 -8.70 -2.79 16.74
CA TYR A 12 -9.82 -3.01 15.81
C TYR A 12 -9.89 -4.46 15.35
N GLU A 13 -8.76 -5.10 15.04
CA GLU A 13 -8.73 -6.51 14.64
C GLU A 13 -9.22 -7.42 15.76
N ASP A 14 -8.77 -7.19 17.00
CA ASP A 14 -9.21 -7.96 18.17
C ASP A 14 -10.71 -7.77 18.45
N ASP A 15 -11.26 -6.57 18.24
CA ASP A 15 -12.68 -6.27 18.41
C ASP A 15 -13.57 -6.99 17.37
N ILE A 16 -13.14 -6.98 16.11
CA ILE A 16 -13.81 -7.74 15.04
C ILE A 16 -13.76 -9.25 15.34
N LEU A 17 -12.62 -9.77 15.80
CA LEU A 17 -12.46 -11.18 16.12
C LEU A 17 -13.36 -11.58 17.30
N SER A 18 -13.38 -10.77 18.37
CA SER A 18 -14.23 -11.03 19.53
C SER A 18 -15.72 -11.01 19.18
N SER A 19 -16.16 -10.07 18.33
CA SER A 19 -17.56 -10.01 17.89
C SER A 19 -17.94 -11.22 17.00
N TYR A 20 -17.02 -11.68 16.14
CA TYR A 20 -17.21 -12.91 15.37
C TYR A 20 -17.31 -14.16 16.26
N GLU A 21 -16.39 -14.31 17.24
CA GLU A 21 -16.39 -15.44 18.18
C GLU A 21 -17.60 -15.45 19.11
N SER A 22 -18.15 -14.27 19.43
CA SER A 22 -19.37 -14.14 20.23
C SER A 22 -20.66 -14.53 19.49
N GLY A 23 -20.59 -14.79 18.17
CA GLY A 23 -21.73 -15.24 17.37
C GLY A 23 -22.77 -14.15 17.10
N GLU A 24 -22.43 -12.87 17.27
CA GLU A 24 -23.31 -11.72 17.05
C GLU A 24 -23.73 -11.50 15.58
N TRP A 25 -23.08 -12.20 14.64
CA TRP A 25 -23.23 -11.97 13.22
C TRP A 25 -24.26 -12.93 12.63
N GLU A 26 -25.44 -12.40 12.28
CA GLU A 26 -26.47 -13.13 11.55
C GLU A 26 -26.32 -12.93 10.03
N SER A 27 -26.57 -13.99 9.26
CA SER A 27 -26.55 -13.90 7.80
C SER A 27 -27.66 -12.97 7.31
N VAL A 28 -27.32 -12.06 6.39
CA VAL A 28 -28.33 -11.24 5.69
C VAL A 28 -29.32 -12.14 4.93
N ALA A 29 -30.58 -11.72 4.88
CA ALA A 29 -31.68 -12.52 4.32
C ALA A 29 -31.46 -12.94 2.85
N ASP A 30 -30.78 -12.10 2.06
CA ASP A 30 -30.52 -12.31 0.63
C ASP A 30 -29.02 -12.52 0.36
N LEU A 31 -28.42 -13.47 1.09
CA LEU A 31 -26.96 -13.70 1.08
C LEU A 31 -26.38 -13.91 -0.33
N ASP A 32 -27.04 -14.71 -1.16
CA ASP A 32 -26.56 -15.01 -2.52
C ASP A 32 -26.61 -13.78 -3.44
N ASP A 33 -27.68 -12.98 -3.36
CA ASP A 33 -27.85 -11.76 -4.15
C ASP A 33 -26.89 -10.67 -3.69
N GLU A 34 -26.65 -10.54 -2.38
CA GLU A 34 -25.72 -9.55 -1.84
C GLU A 34 -24.26 -9.93 -2.15
N ILE A 35 -23.91 -11.23 -2.12
CA ILE A 35 -22.62 -11.72 -2.63
C ILE A 35 -22.46 -11.38 -4.11
N ALA A 36 -23.47 -11.66 -4.94
CA ALA A 36 -23.43 -11.36 -6.37
C ALA A 36 -23.30 -9.85 -6.63
N ARG A 37 -23.99 -9.02 -5.86
CA ARG A 37 -23.94 -7.55 -5.94
C ARG A 37 -22.57 -7.01 -5.54
N TYR A 38 -21.99 -7.48 -4.44
CA TYR A 38 -20.65 -7.06 -4.02
C TYR A 38 -19.58 -7.55 -4.99
N ALA A 39 -19.70 -8.78 -5.51
CA ALA A 39 -18.80 -9.31 -6.54
C ALA A 39 -18.87 -8.48 -7.83
N ALA A 40 -20.08 -8.12 -8.28
CA ALA A 40 -20.28 -7.28 -9.46
C ALA A 40 -19.71 -5.87 -9.26
N SER A 41 -19.90 -5.28 -8.08
CA SER A 41 -19.37 -3.96 -7.73
C SER A 41 -17.84 -3.98 -7.69
N ALA A 42 -17.24 -5.01 -7.08
CA ALA A 42 -15.79 -5.20 -7.06
C ALA A 42 -15.24 -5.38 -8.48
N ALA A 43 -15.87 -6.23 -9.30
CA ALA A 43 -15.48 -6.45 -10.70
C ALA A 43 -15.55 -5.17 -11.54
N ALA A 44 -16.63 -4.38 -11.41
CA ALA A 44 -16.81 -3.12 -12.12
C ALA A 44 -15.77 -2.06 -11.74
N THR A 45 -15.35 -2.02 -10.47
CA THR A 45 -14.27 -1.13 -10.04
C THR A 45 -12.87 -1.60 -10.47
N LEU A 46 -12.70 -2.89 -10.77
CA LEU A 46 -11.43 -3.47 -11.20
C LEU A 46 -11.19 -3.35 -12.71
N THR A 47 -12.26 -3.18 -13.50
CA THR A 47 -12.15 -3.00 -14.95
C THR A 47 -11.39 -1.72 -15.31
N LYS A 48 -10.15 -1.88 -15.78
CA LYS A 48 -9.31 -0.82 -16.36
C LYS A 48 -9.78 -0.52 -17.79
N ASP A 49 -10.87 0.22 -17.92
CA ASP A 49 -11.58 0.48 -19.18
C ASP A 49 -10.91 1.55 -20.08
N LYS A 50 -10.11 2.45 -19.51
CA LYS A 50 -9.49 3.57 -20.23
C LYS A 50 -7.97 3.47 -20.31
N ARG A 51 -7.44 3.71 -21.52
CA ARG A 51 -5.99 3.78 -21.80
C ARG A 51 -5.53 5.24 -21.87
N ILE A 52 -4.40 5.54 -21.25
CA ILE A 52 -3.75 6.85 -21.29
C ILE A 52 -2.28 6.69 -21.71
N ASN A 53 -1.75 7.64 -22.48
CA ASN A 53 -0.33 7.71 -22.82
C ASN A 53 0.32 8.85 -22.02
N ILE A 54 1.38 8.54 -21.27
CA ILE A 54 2.09 9.50 -20.43
C ILE A 54 3.55 9.56 -20.90
N ARG A 55 4.11 10.76 -20.99
CA ARG A 55 5.56 10.97 -21.20
C ARG A 55 6.21 11.17 -19.83
N LEU A 56 7.29 10.44 -19.58
CA LEU A 56 8.10 10.54 -18.36
C LEU A 56 9.55 10.81 -18.75
N SER A 57 10.31 11.46 -17.87
CA SER A 57 11.76 11.52 -18.04
C SER A 57 12.36 10.13 -17.81
N SER A 58 13.52 9.85 -18.41
CA SER A 58 14.22 8.56 -18.19
C SER A 58 14.52 8.33 -16.71
N ARG A 59 14.94 9.38 -16.01
CA ARG A 59 15.23 9.34 -14.57
C ARG A 59 13.99 8.96 -13.75
N ASP A 60 12.84 9.58 -14.02
CA ASP A 60 11.61 9.27 -13.27
C ASP A 60 11.16 7.83 -13.52
N LEU A 61 11.31 7.34 -14.76
CA LEU A 61 10.98 5.96 -15.10
C LEU A 61 11.86 4.96 -14.35
N GLU A 62 13.17 5.22 -14.27
CA GLU A 62 14.12 4.40 -13.50
C GLU A 62 13.79 4.40 -12.00
N ASP A 63 13.50 5.57 -11.43
CA ASP A 63 13.13 5.70 -10.01
C ASP A 63 11.83 4.94 -9.69
N ILE A 64 10.84 4.96 -10.60
CA ILE A 64 9.59 4.19 -10.46
C ILE A 64 9.86 2.68 -10.58
N GLN A 65 10.70 2.26 -11.51
CA GLN A 65 11.07 0.85 -11.66
C GLN A 65 11.76 0.31 -10.42
N MET A 66 12.67 1.09 -9.83
CA MET A 66 13.34 0.75 -8.59
C MET A 66 12.34 0.58 -7.45
N LYS A 67 11.44 1.54 -7.23
CA LYS A 67 10.39 1.45 -6.20
C LYS A 67 9.45 0.27 -6.42
N ALA A 68 9.09 -0.01 -7.67
CA ALA A 68 8.23 -1.14 -7.99
C ALA A 68 8.91 -2.49 -7.69
N ALA A 69 10.22 -2.59 -7.99
CA ALA A 69 11.02 -3.76 -7.65
C ALA A 69 11.16 -3.95 -6.13
N GLU A 70 11.33 -2.87 -5.35
CA GLU A 70 11.32 -2.91 -3.88
C GLU A 70 9.98 -3.40 -3.32
N GLU A 71 8.87 -3.01 -3.94
CA GLU A 71 7.52 -3.47 -3.58
C GLU A 71 7.18 -4.86 -4.16
N GLY A 72 8.03 -5.44 -5.00
CA GLY A 72 7.82 -6.75 -5.62
C GLY A 72 6.69 -6.77 -6.67
N MET A 73 6.40 -5.63 -7.30
CA MET A 73 5.30 -5.48 -8.25
C MET A 73 5.77 -4.89 -9.60
N PRO A 74 5.04 -5.12 -10.70
CA PRO A 74 5.35 -4.47 -11.97
C PRO A 74 5.23 -2.94 -11.88
N TYR A 75 6.12 -2.20 -12.55
CA TYR A 75 6.13 -0.73 -12.52
C TYR A 75 4.81 -0.13 -13.04
N GLN A 76 4.16 -0.76 -14.03
CA GLN A 76 2.86 -0.30 -14.51
C GLN A 76 1.78 -0.43 -13.44
N THR A 77 1.84 -1.50 -12.64
CA THR A 77 0.91 -1.72 -11.53
C THR A 77 1.14 -0.69 -10.43
N LEU A 78 2.40 -0.36 -10.13
CA LEU A 78 2.73 0.70 -9.18
C LEU A 78 2.16 2.04 -9.65
N ILE A 79 2.41 2.43 -10.91
CA ILE A 79 1.87 3.66 -11.52
C ILE A 79 0.35 3.69 -11.43
N ALA A 80 -0.34 2.61 -11.83
CA ALA A 80 -1.79 2.53 -11.74
C ALA A 80 -2.30 2.68 -10.30
N SER A 81 -1.60 2.08 -9.34
CA SER A 81 -1.96 2.18 -7.92
C SER A 81 -1.81 3.62 -7.40
N ILE A 82 -0.77 4.35 -7.82
CA ILE A 82 -0.54 5.74 -7.44
C ILE A 82 -1.65 6.62 -8.02
N VAL A 83 -1.98 6.46 -9.30
CA VAL A 83 -3.07 7.22 -9.95
C VAL A 83 -4.40 6.97 -9.24
N HIS A 84 -4.70 5.72 -8.89
CA HIS A 84 -5.92 5.37 -8.17
C HIS A 84 -5.94 5.96 -6.75
N LYS A 85 -4.84 5.84 -5.99
CA LYS A 85 -4.68 6.43 -4.64
C LYS A 85 -4.80 7.95 -4.67
N TYR A 86 -4.24 8.60 -5.70
CA TYR A 86 -4.34 10.04 -5.91
C TYR A 86 -5.79 10.46 -6.20
N ALA A 87 -6.46 9.80 -7.15
CA ALA A 87 -7.85 10.10 -7.51
C ALA A 87 -8.84 9.85 -6.35
N SER A 88 -8.58 8.84 -5.52
CA SER A 88 -9.40 8.53 -4.33
C SER A 88 -9.04 9.39 -3.10
N GLY A 89 -8.06 10.30 -3.20
CA GLY A 89 -7.62 11.15 -2.09
C GLY A 89 -6.87 10.42 -0.97
N ARG A 90 -6.46 9.17 -1.19
CA ARG A 90 -5.82 8.29 -0.19
C ARG A 90 -4.29 8.23 -0.32
N LEU A 91 -3.69 9.04 -1.18
CA LEU A 91 -2.24 9.04 -1.37
C LEU A 91 -1.56 9.73 -0.17
N VAL A 92 -0.92 8.94 0.70
CA VAL A 92 -0.08 9.43 1.81
C VAL A 92 1.37 9.17 1.46
N GLU A 93 2.13 10.23 1.17
CA GLU A 93 3.56 10.13 0.93
C GLU A 93 4.29 9.97 2.27
N THR A 94 4.63 8.74 2.64
CA THR A 94 5.57 8.52 3.74
C THR A 94 6.96 8.70 3.17
N ALA A 95 7.49 9.91 3.27
CA ALA A 95 8.89 10.19 2.99
C ALA A 95 9.76 9.44 4.00
N ALA A 96 10.07 8.18 3.71
CA ALA A 96 11.16 7.46 4.36
C ALA A 96 12.46 8.12 3.90
N ARG A 97 12.79 9.26 4.49
CA ARG A 97 14.11 9.86 4.36
C ARG A 97 15.08 8.80 4.89
N PRO A 98 15.99 8.23 4.07
CA PRO A 98 17.03 7.39 4.62
C PRO A 98 17.78 8.25 5.63
N ALA A 99 17.87 7.78 6.88
CA ALA A 99 18.55 8.50 7.95
C ALA A 99 19.90 8.96 7.41
N ARG A 100 20.17 10.28 7.47
CA ARG A 100 21.47 10.84 7.12
C ARG A 100 22.52 10.04 7.89
N ARG A 101 23.28 9.17 7.22
CA ARG A 101 24.42 8.49 7.84
C ARG A 101 25.32 9.59 8.39
N PRO A 102 25.60 9.65 9.70
CA PRO A 102 26.58 10.60 10.19
C PRO A 102 27.92 10.21 9.57
N THR A 103 28.41 11.04 8.65
CA THR A 103 29.75 10.92 8.07
C THR A 103 30.78 11.35 9.12
N GLY A 104 30.94 10.53 10.16
CA GLY A 104 31.97 10.69 11.18
C GLY A 104 33.16 9.79 10.89
N ARG A 105 34.04 10.17 9.96
CA ARG A 105 35.38 9.57 9.87
C ARG A 105 36.23 10.19 10.97
N ALA A 106 36.21 9.60 12.17
CA ALA A 106 37.13 9.97 13.23
C ALA A 106 38.58 9.73 12.74
N LYS A 107 39.29 10.81 12.45
CA LYS A 107 40.71 10.79 12.10
C LYS A 107 41.48 10.42 13.37
N LYS A 108 41.85 9.14 13.54
CA LYS A 108 42.85 8.76 14.55
C LYS A 108 44.16 9.43 14.18
N LEU A 109 44.51 10.49 14.90
CA LEU A 109 45.86 11.06 14.90
C LEU A 109 46.79 9.99 15.48
N ARG A 110 47.77 9.58 14.67
CA ARG A 110 48.93 8.81 15.13
C ARG A 110 49.82 9.79 15.91
N ALA A 111 50.14 9.45 17.16
CA ALA A 111 51.18 10.09 17.93
C ALA A 111 52.25 9.04 18.25
N GLY A 112 53.51 9.41 18.02
CA GLY A 112 54.75 8.84 18.57
C GLY A 112 54.94 7.34 18.48
#